data_AF-A0A3R8K4I6-F1
#
_entry.id   AF-A0A3R8K4I6-F1
#
_cell.length_a   1.000
_cell.length_b   1.000
_cell.length_c   1.000
_cell.angle_alpha   90.00
_cell.angle_beta   90.00
_cell.angle_gamma   90.00
#
_symmetry.space_group_name_H-M   'P 1'
#
loop_
_entity.id
_entity.type
_entity.pdbx_description
1 polymer ?
#
loop_
_entity_poly.entity_id
_entity_poly.type
_entity_poly.pdbx_seq_one_letter_code
_entity_poly.pdbx_strand_id
1 'polypeptide(L)'
;MNTANTREWRQAAWITAGAAALFFAARWLPTGTNLSHQDFRVDGPGMAGAGGASIEFCDPANPQFLPVVAVRSPVVTTLRTADAAPVQQDRETRFVLTLATSGGKPIGSADLVLMHTRKLHLMVVDPTLEDYQHLHPEPGERDGEWTFTMTPYRSGNYRAFADFTPLATGRGLYASAEFEVHGGRVTRPAIAVTKNEYTFTLKPAATPIRAGQQAKLTFSVTRDGGAGPVPLEPVMDAYAHLVAFDEARSGFAHLHPQENDPLRPPDPVNPRLTFALTIPQPGRYVIWSQTSLAGHETYVPFWFKVEP
;
A
#
# COMPACT_ATOMS: atom_id res chain seq x y z
N MET A 1 49.12 -3.25 -44.16
CA MET A 1 48.95 -2.53 -42.86
C MET A 1 47.59 -1.84 -42.88
N ASN A 2 46.71 -2.23 -41.96
CA ASN A 2 45.26 -1.96 -41.95
C ASN A 2 44.93 -0.50 -41.57
N THR A 3 44.83 0.39 -42.55
CA THR A 3 44.39 1.79 -42.36
C THR A 3 42.87 1.94 -42.31
N ALA A 4 42.10 0.96 -42.78
CA ALA A 4 40.63 0.96 -42.68
C ALA A 4 40.15 0.88 -41.21
N ASN A 5 40.88 0.15 -40.38
CA ASN A 5 40.52 -0.13 -38.99
C ASN A 5 40.56 1.14 -38.12
N THR A 6 41.55 2.02 -38.29
CA THR A 6 41.72 3.21 -37.42
C THR A 6 40.66 4.29 -37.64
N ARG A 7 40.10 4.41 -38.84
CA ARG A 7 39.03 5.38 -39.14
C ARG A 7 37.70 4.94 -38.56
N GLU A 8 37.38 3.65 -38.66
CA GLU A 8 36.19 3.04 -38.07
C GLU A 8 36.22 3.11 -36.54
N TRP A 9 37.34 2.81 -35.89
CA TRP A 9 37.51 2.95 -34.45
C TRP A 9 37.34 4.40 -33.96
N ARG A 10 37.88 5.38 -34.70
CA ARG A 10 37.69 6.80 -34.38
C ARG A 10 36.24 7.23 -34.52
N GLN A 11 35.55 6.79 -35.57
CA GLN A 11 34.14 7.08 -35.77
C GLN A 11 33.28 6.47 -34.67
N ALA A 12 33.52 5.20 -34.31
CA ALA A 12 32.84 4.53 -33.22
C ALA A 12 33.07 5.25 -31.88
N ALA A 13 34.31 5.69 -31.60
CA ALA A 13 34.62 6.46 -30.40
C ALA A 13 33.89 7.80 -30.35
N TRP A 14 33.83 8.55 -31.47
CA TRP A 14 33.10 9.81 -31.54
C TRP A 14 31.58 9.65 -31.40
N ILE A 15 31.00 8.64 -32.04
CA ILE A 15 29.57 8.32 -31.91
C ILE A 15 29.26 7.95 -30.45
N THR A 16 30.08 7.11 -29.83
CA THR A 16 29.91 6.70 -28.44
C THR A 16 30.03 7.88 -27.49
N ALA A 17 31.03 8.74 -27.69
CA ALA A 17 31.22 9.96 -26.89
C ALA A 17 30.04 10.94 -27.06
N GLY A 18 29.56 11.15 -28.29
CA GLY A 18 28.40 11.98 -28.57
C GLY A 18 27.12 11.43 -27.93
N ALA A 19 26.89 10.11 -28.03
CA ALA A 19 25.75 9.45 -27.40
C ALA A 19 25.82 9.54 -25.86
N ALA A 20 27.01 9.33 -25.27
CA ALA A 20 27.21 9.48 -23.83
C ALA A 20 26.95 10.93 -23.38
N ALA A 21 27.48 11.92 -24.10
CA ALA A 21 27.25 13.33 -23.81
C ALA A 21 25.77 13.70 -23.88
N LEU A 22 25.05 13.23 -24.91
CA LEU A 22 23.62 13.46 -25.06
C LEU A 22 22.82 12.78 -23.94
N PHE A 23 23.19 11.56 -23.55
CA PHE A 23 22.59 10.85 -22.43
C PHE A 23 22.75 11.61 -21.11
N PHE A 24 23.97 12.04 -20.77
CA PHE A 24 24.21 12.80 -19.54
C PHE A 24 23.55 14.18 -19.56
N ALA A 25 23.55 14.88 -20.71
CA ALA A 25 22.87 16.16 -20.85
C ALA A 25 21.35 16.01 -20.66
N ALA A 26 20.73 15.01 -21.28
CA ALA A 26 19.31 14.72 -21.11
C ALA A 26 18.97 14.38 -19.64
N ARG A 27 19.88 13.68 -18.94
CA ARG A 27 19.70 13.32 -17.52
C ARG A 27 19.93 14.47 -16.54
N TRP A 28 20.48 15.59 -17.01
CA TRP A 28 20.62 16.83 -16.24
C TRP A 28 19.44 17.78 -16.43
N LEU A 29 18.54 17.51 -17.37
CA LEU A 29 17.33 18.29 -17.51
C LEU A 29 16.40 18.02 -16.31
N PRO A 30 15.76 19.06 -15.74
CA PRO A 30 14.84 18.90 -14.62
C PRO A 30 13.56 18.17 -15.09
N THR A 31 13.42 16.91 -14.71
CA THR A 31 12.27 16.04 -15.00
C THR A 31 11.29 15.92 -13.82
N GLY A 32 11.60 16.54 -12.68
CA GLY A 32 10.83 16.41 -11.44
C GLY A 32 11.10 15.11 -10.65
N THR A 33 11.77 14.13 -11.25
CA THR A 33 12.21 12.87 -10.62
C THR A 33 13.56 12.44 -11.19
N ASN A 34 14.44 11.89 -10.34
CA ASN A 34 15.73 11.29 -10.77
C ASN A 34 15.60 9.79 -11.13
N LEU A 35 14.39 9.26 -11.07
CA LEU A 35 14.06 7.88 -11.38
C LEU A 35 13.54 7.75 -12.82
N SER A 36 13.74 6.56 -13.37
CA SER A 36 13.27 6.16 -14.69
C SER A 36 12.58 4.81 -14.61
N HIS A 37 11.79 4.46 -15.62
CA HIS A 37 11.16 3.13 -15.71
C HIS A 37 12.16 1.96 -15.61
N GLN A 38 13.43 2.18 -15.97
CA GLN A 38 14.49 1.16 -15.87
C GLN A 38 14.85 0.82 -14.42
N ASP A 39 14.73 1.80 -13.52
CA ASP A 39 15.07 1.61 -12.11
C ASP A 39 14.09 0.69 -11.37
N PHE A 40 12.97 0.35 -12.02
CA PHE A 40 11.92 -0.52 -11.49
C PHE A 40 11.81 -1.87 -12.22
N ARG A 41 12.79 -2.21 -13.08
CA ARG A 41 12.82 -3.53 -13.74
C ARG A 41 13.30 -4.61 -12.77
N VAL A 42 12.75 -5.81 -12.94
CA VAL A 42 13.11 -7.01 -12.15
C VAL A 42 14.13 -7.88 -12.91
N ASP A 43 14.67 -7.42 -14.04
CA ASP A 43 15.54 -8.20 -14.93
C ASP A 43 17.04 -8.05 -14.56
N GLY A 44 17.64 -9.13 -14.07
CA GLY A 44 19.10 -9.32 -13.97
C GLY A 44 19.63 -10.26 -15.08
N PRO A 45 20.92 -10.20 -15.45
CA PRO A 45 21.48 -11.03 -16.51
C PRO A 45 21.43 -12.52 -16.10
N GLY A 46 20.63 -13.31 -16.82
CA GLY A 46 20.45 -14.75 -16.60
C GLY A 46 19.04 -15.30 -16.83
N MET A 47 18.04 -14.46 -17.11
CA MET A 47 16.62 -14.87 -17.14
C MET A 47 15.88 -14.48 -18.42
N ALA A 48 16.53 -14.55 -19.58
CA ALA A 48 15.81 -14.60 -20.85
C ALA A 48 15.13 -15.97 -20.99
N GLY A 49 13.92 -16.13 -20.42
CA GLY A 49 13.20 -17.42 -20.56
C GLY A 49 11.94 -17.61 -19.72
N ALA A 50 11.67 -16.79 -18.71
CA ALA A 50 10.39 -16.81 -18.01
C ALA A 50 9.59 -15.58 -18.45
N GLY A 51 8.46 -15.79 -19.12
CA GLY A 51 7.57 -14.74 -19.60
C GLY A 51 7.30 -13.66 -18.55
N GLY A 52 7.37 -12.41 -18.98
CA GLY A 52 7.27 -11.23 -18.14
C GLY A 52 6.07 -11.28 -17.18
N ALA A 53 6.40 -11.28 -15.89
CA ALA A 53 5.44 -11.03 -14.83
C ALA A 53 5.99 -9.91 -13.93
N SER A 54 6.28 -8.75 -14.53
CA SER A 54 6.15 -7.52 -13.76
C SER A 54 4.66 -7.35 -13.50
N ILE A 55 4.28 -7.68 -12.28
CA ILE A 55 3.02 -7.41 -11.61
C ILE A 55 2.29 -6.10 -12.00
N GLU A 56 1.63 -5.97 -13.16
CA GLU A 56 0.91 -4.75 -13.54
C GLU A 56 -0.41 -4.68 -12.76
N PHE A 57 -0.46 -3.87 -11.68
CA PHE A 57 -1.50 -3.98 -10.65
C PHE A 57 -2.34 -2.73 -10.37
N CYS A 58 -2.21 -1.66 -11.14
CA CYS A 58 -3.15 -0.53 -11.06
C CYS A 58 -4.20 -0.61 -12.15
N ASP A 59 -5.10 -1.60 -12.05
CA ASP A 59 -6.38 -1.53 -12.73
C ASP A 59 -7.47 -1.20 -11.69
N PRO A 60 -7.92 0.07 -11.59
CA PRO A 60 -9.04 0.46 -10.74
C PRO A 60 -10.32 -0.33 -11.06
N ALA A 61 -10.46 -0.90 -12.26
CA ALA A 61 -11.59 -1.74 -12.64
C ALA A 61 -11.47 -3.19 -12.16
N ASN A 62 -10.30 -3.62 -11.68
CA ASN A 62 -10.08 -4.96 -11.13
C ASN A 62 -9.27 -4.93 -9.81
N PRO A 63 -9.85 -4.39 -8.73
CA PRO A 63 -9.22 -4.39 -7.42
C PRO A 63 -9.02 -5.83 -6.93
N GLN A 64 -7.78 -6.18 -6.62
CA GLN A 64 -7.38 -7.54 -6.29
C GLN A 64 -6.51 -7.60 -5.03
N PHE A 65 -6.54 -8.75 -4.37
CA PHE A 65 -5.60 -9.06 -3.30
C PHE A 65 -4.22 -9.37 -3.87
N LEU A 66 -3.19 -8.76 -3.28
CA LEU A 66 -1.81 -8.82 -3.75
C LEU A 66 -0.95 -9.56 -2.72
N PRO A 67 -0.36 -10.73 -3.05
CA PRO A 67 0.51 -11.45 -2.13
C PRO A 67 1.93 -10.85 -2.16
N VAL A 68 2.09 -9.64 -1.60
CA VAL A 68 3.31 -8.81 -1.65
C VAL A 68 4.59 -9.60 -1.34
N VAL A 69 4.58 -10.45 -0.31
CA VAL A 69 5.80 -11.18 0.09
C VAL A 69 6.11 -12.40 -0.78
N ALA A 70 5.17 -12.83 -1.62
CA ALA A 70 5.37 -13.92 -2.56
C ALA A 70 6.00 -13.45 -3.88
N VAL A 71 6.12 -12.13 -4.09
CA VAL A 71 6.63 -11.52 -5.32
C VAL A 71 7.90 -10.73 -5.01
N ARG A 72 8.89 -10.79 -5.90
CA ARG A 72 10.07 -9.94 -5.79
C ARG A 72 9.70 -8.49 -6.12
N SER A 73 9.89 -7.58 -5.17
CA SER A 73 9.73 -6.15 -5.40
C SER A 73 11.00 -5.55 -6.04
N PRO A 74 10.88 -4.63 -7.02
CA PRO A 74 12.01 -3.83 -7.49
C PRO A 74 12.43 -2.73 -6.50
N VAL A 75 11.76 -2.64 -5.34
CA VAL A 75 12.02 -1.68 -4.29
C VAL A 75 12.58 -2.40 -3.06
N VAL A 76 13.66 -1.86 -2.53
CA VAL A 76 14.23 -2.23 -1.24
C VAL A 76 13.60 -1.32 -0.19
N THR A 77 13.15 -1.93 0.91
CA THR A 77 12.52 -1.21 2.00
C THR A 77 13.11 -1.64 3.33
N THR A 78 13.44 -0.65 4.16
CA THR A 78 13.86 -0.88 5.53
C THR A 78 13.02 -0.02 6.47
N LEU A 79 12.82 -0.50 7.68
CA LEU A 79 12.07 0.18 8.71
C LEU A 79 12.88 0.18 10.00
N ARG A 80 12.97 1.34 10.65
CA ARG A 80 13.68 1.51 11.92
C ARG A 80 12.94 2.51 12.81
N THR A 81 13.20 2.46 14.11
CA THR A 81 12.80 3.53 15.02
C THR A 81 13.75 4.72 14.87
N ALA A 82 13.23 5.93 15.03
CA ALA A 82 14.01 7.16 14.89
C ALA A 82 15.06 7.31 16.01
N ASP A 83 14.78 6.79 17.20
CA ASP A 83 15.62 6.83 18.39
C ASP A 83 16.43 5.55 18.63
N ALA A 84 16.35 4.58 17.71
CA ALA A 84 16.93 3.24 17.85
C ALA A 84 16.50 2.47 19.12
N ALA A 85 15.41 2.91 19.77
CA ALA A 85 14.85 2.18 20.91
C ALA A 85 14.01 0.99 20.42
N PRO A 86 13.93 -0.11 21.19
CA PRO A 86 12.97 -1.18 20.92
C PRO A 86 11.53 -0.65 20.97
N VAL A 87 10.69 -1.06 20.02
CA VAL A 87 9.28 -0.67 20.00
C VAL A 87 8.56 -1.35 21.16
N GLN A 88 7.77 -0.58 21.91
CA GLN A 88 7.01 -1.08 23.05
C GLN A 88 5.51 -0.96 22.78
N GLN A 89 4.76 -1.98 23.19
CA GLN A 89 3.30 -1.95 23.23
C GLN A 89 2.80 -0.76 24.06
N ASP A 90 1.69 -0.16 23.62
CA ASP A 90 1.00 0.98 24.21
C ASP A 90 1.88 2.25 24.34
N ARG A 91 2.98 2.33 23.58
CA ARG A 91 3.87 3.48 23.52
C ARG A 91 3.96 4.03 22.10
N GLU A 92 3.62 5.30 21.93
CA GLU A 92 3.83 5.99 20.66
C GLU A 92 5.32 5.97 20.29
N THR A 93 5.61 5.53 19.07
CA THR A 93 6.96 5.38 18.55
C THR A 93 7.05 6.06 17.18
N ARG A 94 8.14 6.81 16.96
CA ARG A 94 8.46 7.42 15.66
C ARG A 94 9.32 6.46 14.84
N PHE A 95 8.92 6.27 13.60
CA PHE A 95 9.61 5.39 12.65
C PHE A 95 10.20 6.17 11.49
N VAL A 96 11.24 5.58 10.89
CA VAL A 96 11.79 5.97 9.60
C VAL A 96 11.74 4.76 8.67
N LEU A 97 10.93 4.87 7.63
CA LEU A 97 10.88 3.97 6.49
C LEU A 97 11.82 4.51 5.42
N THR A 98 12.69 3.66 4.86
CA THR A 98 13.50 4.03 3.70
C THR A 98 13.01 3.26 2.48
N LEU A 99 12.71 3.98 1.40
CA LEU A 99 12.38 3.43 0.10
C LEU A 99 13.53 3.72 -0.88
N ALA A 100 14.04 2.66 -1.52
CA ALA A 100 15.04 2.77 -2.57
C ALA A 100 14.76 1.75 -3.67
N THR A 101 15.12 2.09 -4.90
CA THR A 101 15.16 1.12 -6.00
C THR A 101 16.17 0.01 -5.71
N SER A 102 16.08 -1.12 -6.40
CA SER A 102 17.06 -2.22 -6.30
C SER A 102 18.49 -1.78 -6.62
N GLY A 103 18.66 -0.75 -7.46
CA GLY A 103 19.94 -0.10 -7.76
C GLY A 103 20.42 0.92 -6.72
N GLY A 104 19.69 1.09 -5.61
CA GLY A 104 20.07 1.95 -4.49
C GLY A 104 19.69 3.42 -4.62
N LYS A 105 19.01 3.84 -5.70
CA LYS A 105 18.50 5.22 -5.80
C LYS A 105 17.35 5.42 -4.80
N PRO A 106 17.35 6.51 -4.01
CA PRO A 106 16.25 6.81 -3.10
C PRO A 106 14.95 7.09 -3.86
N ILE A 107 13.82 6.76 -3.25
CA ILE A 107 12.47 7.06 -3.74
C ILE A 107 11.84 8.06 -2.77
N GLY A 108 11.98 9.35 -3.09
CA GLY A 108 11.52 10.45 -2.26
C GLY A 108 10.15 11.00 -2.70
N SER A 109 9.72 12.07 -2.03
CA SER A 109 8.42 12.70 -2.27
C SER A 109 8.21 13.15 -3.71
N ALA A 110 9.22 13.71 -4.35
CA ALA A 110 9.14 14.20 -5.73
C ALA A 110 8.95 13.05 -6.75
N ASP A 111 9.28 11.82 -6.36
CA ASP A 111 9.22 10.64 -7.21
C ASP A 111 7.87 9.93 -7.16
N LEU A 112 6.94 10.33 -6.28
CA LEU A 112 5.65 9.66 -6.06
C LEU A 112 4.47 10.53 -6.49
N VAL A 113 3.49 9.87 -7.11
CA VAL A 113 2.18 10.46 -7.45
C VAL A 113 1.33 10.57 -6.18
N LEU A 114 0.55 11.65 -6.08
CA LEU A 114 -0.46 11.80 -5.04
C LEU A 114 -1.66 10.90 -5.39
N MET A 115 -1.92 9.89 -4.57
CA MET A 115 -3.09 9.02 -4.66
C MET A 115 -3.90 9.19 -3.38
N HIS A 116 -5.22 9.42 -3.49
CA HIS A 116 -6.11 9.51 -2.32
C HIS A 116 -5.60 10.50 -1.26
N THR A 117 -5.21 11.70 -1.70
CA THR A 117 -4.64 12.79 -0.89
C THR A 117 -3.28 12.52 -0.23
N ARG A 118 -2.62 11.38 -0.48
CA ARG A 118 -1.32 11.03 0.12
C ARG A 118 -0.37 10.44 -0.92
N LYS A 119 0.94 10.49 -0.66
CA LYS A 119 1.95 9.95 -1.60
C LYS A 119 2.31 8.50 -1.32
N LEU A 120 2.12 8.09 -0.06
CA LEU A 120 2.51 6.81 0.46
C LEU A 120 1.48 6.38 1.49
N HIS A 121 0.89 5.22 1.29
CA HIS A 121 0.05 4.55 2.28
C HIS A 121 0.82 3.39 2.89
N LEU A 122 0.73 3.25 4.20
CA LEU A 122 1.41 2.21 4.95
C LEU A 122 0.39 1.46 5.79
N MET A 123 0.20 0.18 5.47
CA MET A 123 -0.71 -0.72 6.18
C MET A 123 0.11 -1.56 7.14
N VAL A 124 -0.05 -1.33 8.44
CA VAL A 124 0.72 -2.00 9.49
C VAL A 124 -0.20 -2.89 10.30
N VAL A 125 0.13 -4.18 10.42
CA VAL A 125 -0.73 -5.16 11.10
C VAL A 125 0.07 -6.14 11.95
N ASP A 126 -0.50 -6.49 13.10
CA ASP A 126 0.08 -7.42 14.08
C ASP A 126 -0.15 -8.91 13.72
N PRO A 127 0.51 -9.85 14.42
CA PRO A 127 0.33 -11.28 14.19
C PRO A 127 -1.09 -11.83 14.39
N THR A 128 -1.89 -11.18 15.21
CA THR A 128 -3.27 -11.61 15.50
C THR A 128 -4.29 -11.04 14.51
N LEU A 129 -3.87 -10.10 13.63
CA LEU A 129 -4.76 -9.36 12.73
C LEU A 129 -5.85 -8.58 13.50
N GLU A 130 -5.55 -8.18 14.74
CA GLU A 130 -6.47 -7.44 15.63
C GLU A 130 -5.92 -6.07 16.04
N ASP A 131 -4.70 -5.72 15.63
CA ASP A 131 -4.15 -4.37 15.68
C ASP A 131 -3.65 -3.97 14.28
N TYR A 132 -4.40 -3.06 13.67
CA TYR A 132 -4.17 -2.53 12.33
C TYR A 132 -4.15 -1.01 12.38
N GLN A 133 -3.18 -0.40 11.70
CA GLN A 133 -3.07 1.04 11.53
C GLN A 133 -2.81 1.38 10.06
N HIS A 134 -3.58 2.34 9.53
CA HIS A 134 -3.38 2.93 8.20
C HIS A 134 -2.66 4.25 8.35
N LEU A 135 -1.40 4.28 7.92
CA LEU A 135 -0.50 5.40 8.16
C LEU A 135 -0.13 6.06 6.84
N HIS A 136 0.21 7.34 6.92
CA HIS A 136 0.61 8.15 5.77
C HIS A 136 1.97 8.77 6.05
N PRO A 137 3.06 8.02 5.80
CA PRO A 137 4.38 8.55 6.08
C PRO A 137 4.66 9.83 5.30
N GLU A 138 5.28 10.80 5.97
CA GLU A 138 5.68 12.08 5.41
C GLU A 138 7.17 12.08 5.06
N PRO A 139 7.66 12.96 4.17
CA PRO A 139 9.08 13.00 3.83
C PRO A 139 9.97 13.20 5.07
N GLY A 140 11.03 12.40 5.17
CA GLY A 140 12.02 12.46 6.24
C GLY A 140 13.14 13.48 5.98
N GLU A 141 14.21 13.36 6.76
CA GLU A 141 15.35 14.29 6.69
C GLU A 141 16.21 14.09 5.44
N ARG A 142 16.22 12.87 4.88
CA ARG A 142 17.01 12.49 3.71
C ARG A 142 16.12 11.99 2.59
N ASP A 143 16.57 12.14 1.35
CA ASP A 143 15.87 11.58 0.20
C ASP A 143 15.68 10.06 0.37
N GLY A 144 14.46 9.59 0.06
CA GLY A 144 14.08 8.19 0.26
C GLY A 144 13.64 7.86 1.67
N GLU A 145 13.83 8.73 2.65
CA GLU A 145 13.30 8.56 4.00
C GLU A 145 11.89 9.11 4.11
N TRP A 146 11.09 8.38 4.88
CA TRP A 146 9.71 8.69 5.19
C TRP A 146 9.48 8.47 6.68
N THR A 147 8.82 9.39 7.37
CA THR A 147 8.60 9.33 8.81
C THR A 147 7.12 9.24 9.15
N PHE A 148 6.81 8.49 10.20
CA PHE A 148 5.46 8.38 10.75
C PHE A 148 5.54 8.04 12.23
N THR A 149 4.44 8.26 12.95
CA THR A 149 4.26 7.78 14.32
C THR A 149 3.16 6.74 14.35
N MET A 150 3.31 5.75 15.24
CA MET A 150 2.25 4.80 15.54
C MET A 150 2.34 4.36 16.99
N THR A 151 1.21 3.93 17.56
CA THR A 151 1.16 3.32 18.89
C THR A 151 0.68 1.89 18.72
N PRO A 152 1.55 0.87 18.74
CA PRO A 152 1.12 -0.51 18.67
C PRO A 152 0.42 -0.90 19.97
N TYR A 153 -0.72 -1.58 19.87
CA TYR A 153 -1.54 -2.00 21.00
C TYR A 153 -1.39 -3.49 21.33
N ARG A 154 -0.62 -4.22 20.52
CA ARG A 154 -0.26 -5.63 20.74
C ARG A 154 1.24 -5.84 20.62
N SER A 155 1.75 -6.88 21.26
CA SER A 155 3.13 -7.34 21.08
C SER A 155 3.22 -8.37 19.94
N GLY A 156 4.40 -8.52 19.35
CA GLY A 156 4.66 -9.48 18.28
C GLY A 156 5.41 -8.89 17.09
N ASN A 157 5.65 -9.71 16.06
CA ASN A 157 6.29 -9.28 14.83
C ASN A 157 5.27 -8.68 13.85
N TYR A 158 5.25 -7.35 13.77
CA TYR A 158 4.36 -6.62 12.88
C TYR A 158 4.88 -6.68 11.47
N ARG A 159 3.96 -6.65 10.51
CA ARG A 159 4.27 -6.49 9.10
C ARG A 159 3.67 -5.18 8.60
N ALA A 160 4.49 -4.42 7.89
CA ALA A 160 4.11 -3.19 7.23
C ALA A 160 4.14 -3.40 5.71
N PHE A 161 3.09 -2.97 5.01
CA PHE A 161 3.04 -2.92 3.56
C PHE A 161 2.96 -1.49 3.09
N ALA A 162 3.88 -1.09 2.21
CA ALA A 162 3.88 0.21 1.55
C ALA A 162 3.16 0.10 0.21
N ASP A 163 2.26 1.05 -0.06
CA ASP A 163 1.52 1.24 -1.31
C ASP A 163 1.80 2.65 -1.84
N PHE A 164 2.41 2.71 -3.03
CA PHE A 164 2.82 3.95 -3.66
C PHE A 164 2.90 3.81 -5.18
N THR A 165 2.78 4.93 -5.88
CA THR A 165 2.89 4.97 -7.35
C THR A 165 4.06 5.87 -7.76
N PRO A 166 5.18 5.31 -8.25
CA PRO A 166 6.26 6.13 -8.79
C PRO A 166 5.83 6.92 -10.02
N LEU A 167 6.16 8.21 -10.07
CA LEU A 167 5.93 9.10 -11.19
C LEU A 167 6.56 8.56 -12.49
N ALA A 168 7.74 7.94 -12.38
CA ALA A 168 8.50 7.42 -13.52
C ALA A 168 7.82 6.24 -14.24
N THR A 169 6.92 5.51 -13.57
CA THR A 169 6.20 4.36 -14.14
C THR A 169 4.70 4.59 -14.24
N GLY A 170 4.13 5.43 -13.37
CA GLY A 170 2.68 5.60 -13.25
C GLY A 170 1.96 4.34 -12.76
N ARG A 171 2.69 3.35 -12.23
CA ARG A 171 2.16 2.05 -11.80
C ARG A 171 2.33 1.89 -10.29
N GLY A 172 1.29 1.43 -9.61
CA GLY A 172 1.36 1.08 -8.20
C GLY A 172 2.38 -0.01 -7.95
N LEU A 173 3.24 0.23 -6.96
CA LEU A 173 4.24 -0.69 -6.47
C LEU A 173 4.05 -0.89 -4.98
N TYR A 174 4.58 -2.03 -4.54
CA TYR A 174 4.42 -2.48 -3.17
C TYR A 174 5.75 -2.92 -2.60
N ALA A 175 5.92 -2.68 -1.31
CA ALA A 175 7.02 -3.20 -0.56
C ALA A 175 6.56 -3.61 0.83
N SER A 176 7.36 -4.44 1.50
CA SER A 176 7.06 -4.89 2.85
C SER A 176 8.27 -4.77 3.75
N ALA A 177 8.03 -4.47 5.02
CA ALA A 177 9.02 -4.55 6.09
C ALA A 177 8.38 -5.17 7.33
N GLU A 178 9.23 -5.64 8.24
CA GLU A 178 8.81 -6.19 9.53
C GLU A 178 9.55 -5.50 10.66
N PHE A 179 8.93 -5.51 11.84
CA PHE A 179 9.53 -5.02 13.07
C PHE A 179 8.89 -5.69 14.29
N GLU A 180 9.68 -5.86 15.34
CA GLU A 180 9.23 -6.46 16.59
C GLU A 180 8.68 -5.39 17.54
N VAL A 181 7.51 -5.66 18.13
CA VAL A 181 6.95 -4.91 19.25
C VAL A 181 7.03 -5.75 20.51
N HIS A 182 7.77 -5.26 21.49
CA HIS A 182 7.89 -5.89 22.80
C HIS A 182 6.73 -5.46 23.70
N GLY A 183 6.26 -6.38 24.53
CA GLY A 183 5.16 -6.11 25.44
C GLY A 183 4.67 -7.35 26.16
N GLY A 184 3.67 -7.15 27.03
CA GLY A 184 3.03 -8.23 27.76
C GLY A 184 1.96 -8.95 26.94
N ARG A 185 1.28 -9.89 27.60
CA ARG A 185 0.13 -10.59 27.02
C ARG A 185 -0.97 -9.58 26.70
N VAL A 186 -1.55 -9.69 25.51
CA VAL A 186 -2.64 -8.81 25.06
C VAL A 186 -3.80 -8.86 26.05
N THR A 187 -4.10 -7.71 26.66
CA THR A 187 -5.25 -7.52 27.58
C THR A 187 -6.40 -6.77 26.92
N ARG A 188 -6.19 -6.21 25.73
CA ARG A 188 -7.25 -5.52 25.00
C ARG A 188 -8.28 -6.53 24.47
N PRO A 189 -9.58 -6.23 24.64
CA PRO A 189 -10.63 -7.06 24.06
C PRO A 189 -10.50 -7.08 22.53
N ALA A 190 -10.97 -8.17 21.92
CA ALA A 190 -11.07 -8.27 20.47
C ALA A 190 -11.90 -7.10 19.91
N ILE A 191 -11.51 -6.59 18.74
CA ILE A 191 -12.22 -5.46 18.14
C ILE A 191 -13.61 -5.93 17.69
N ALA A 192 -14.63 -5.21 18.13
CA ALA A 192 -16.02 -5.49 17.80
C ALA A 192 -16.46 -4.73 16.54
N VAL A 193 -17.47 -5.29 15.87
CA VAL A 193 -18.18 -4.62 14.76
C VAL A 193 -19.14 -3.53 15.21
N THR A 194 -19.27 -3.33 16.53
CA THR A 194 -19.99 -2.23 17.14
C THR A 194 -18.98 -1.36 17.89
N LYS A 195 -19.00 -0.06 17.62
CA LYS A 195 -18.21 0.94 18.35
C LYS A 195 -19.11 2.10 18.75
N ASN A 196 -19.08 2.44 20.04
CA ASN A 196 -20.00 3.40 20.64
C ASN A 196 -21.45 2.99 20.32
N GLU A 197 -22.25 3.89 19.76
CA GLU A 197 -23.62 3.66 19.29
C GLU A 197 -23.73 3.24 17.81
N TYR A 198 -22.63 2.89 17.14
CA TYR A 198 -22.64 2.53 15.72
C TYR A 198 -22.31 1.06 15.51
N THR A 199 -23.17 0.39 14.75
CA THR A 199 -22.96 -0.98 14.27
C THR A 199 -22.58 -0.95 12.79
N PHE A 200 -21.49 -1.64 12.46
CA PHE A 200 -20.92 -1.69 11.12
C PHE A 200 -21.18 -3.07 10.51
N THR A 201 -21.51 -3.13 9.22
CA THR A 201 -21.65 -4.40 8.50
C THR A 201 -20.93 -4.37 7.16
N LEU A 202 -20.35 -5.51 6.79
CA LEU A 202 -19.78 -5.73 5.47
C LEU A 202 -20.38 -7.04 4.92
N LYS A 203 -21.22 -6.92 3.90
CA LYS A 203 -21.98 -8.06 3.35
C LYS A 203 -21.59 -8.32 1.90
N PRO A 204 -21.17 -9.55 1.54
CA PRO A 204 -20.99 -9.91 0.15
C PRO A 204 -22.35 -10.05 -0.53
N ALA A 205 -22.42 -9.71 -1.81
CA ALA A 205 -23.63 -9.88 -2.62
C ALA A 205 -23.98 -11.36 -2.85
N ALA A 206 -22.99 -12.24 -2.78
CA ALA A 206 -23.15 -13.68 -2.88
C ALA A 206 -22.26 -14.40 -1.84
N THR A 207 -22.79 -15.46 -1.24
CA THR A 207 -22.05 -16.35 -0.33
C THR A 207 -22.10 -17.79 -0.84
N PRO A 208 -20.99 -18.56 -0.81
CA PRO A 208 -19.67 -18.15 -0.33
C PRO A 208 -18.95 -17.19 -1.30
N ILE A 209 -17.99 -16.41 -0.79
CA ILE A 209 -17.00 -15.73 -1.64
C ILE A 209 -16.08 -16.83 -2.19
N ARG A 210 -15.79 -16.80 -3.49
CA ARG A 210 -14.96 -17.81 -4.18
C ARG A 210 -13.68 -17.23 -4.72
N ALA A 211 -12.61 -18.01 -4.65
CA ALA A 211 -11.31 -17.65 -5.19
C ALA A 211 -11.40 -17.40 -6.71
N GLY A 212 -10.66 -16.40 -7.19
CA GLY A 212 -10.63 -15.99 -8.59
C GLY A 212 -11.90 -15.31 -9.11
N GLN A 213 -12.95 -15.20 -8.30
CA GLN A 213 -14.18 -14.49 -8.65
C GLN A 213 -14.22 -13.11 -8.00
N GLN A 214 -14.70 -12.11 -8.73
CA GLN A 214 -14.89 -10.78 -8.16
C GLN A 214 -16.07 -10.80 -7.17
N ALA A 215 -15.79 -10.48 -5.92
CA ALA A 215 -16.81 -10.31 -4.88
C ALA A 215 -17.25 -8.84 -4.84
N LYS A 216 -18.57 -8.61 -4.92
CA LYS A 216 -19.16 -7.31 -4.58
C LYS A 216 -19.50 -7.29 -3.09
N LEU A 217 -18.97 -6.31 -2.36
CA LEU A 217 -19.21 -6.11 -0.94
C LEU A 217 -20.02 -4.83 -0.72
N THR A 218 -20.97 -4.86 0.20
CA THR A 218 -21.71 -3.68 0.66
C THR A 218 -21.32 -3.40 2.10
N PHE A 219 -20.66 -2.27 2.32
CA PHE A 219 -20.39 -1.72 3.63
C PHE A 219 -21.56 -0.83 4.06
N SER A 220 -21.96 -0.92 5.32
CA SER A 220 -22.95 -0.02 5.91
C SER A 220 -22.66 0.29 7.37
N VAL A 221 -23.06 1.48 7.79
CA VAL A 221 -23.01 1.91 9.19
C VAL A 221 -24.43 2.26 9.63
N THR A 222 -24.85 1.75 10.78
CA THR A 222 -26.16 2.04 11.36
C THR A 222 -26.00 2.49 12.79
N ARG A 223 -26.76 3.52 13.20
CA ARG A 223 -26.85 3.91 14.60
C ARG A 223 -27.77 2.94 15.36
N ASP A 224 -27.40 2.60 16.59
CA ASP A 224 -28.19 1.75 17.47
C ASP A 224 -29.59 2.34 17.70
N GLY A 225 -30.61 1.48 17.71
CA GLY A 225 -32.01 1.90 17.70
C GLY A 225 -32.52 2.39 16.34
N GLY A 226 -31.67 2.44 15.31
CA GLY A 226 -32.05 2.68 13.90
C GLY A 226 -32.54 4.09 13.59
N ALA A 227 -32.54 5.00 14.57
CA ALA A 227 -33.07 6.35 14.45
C ALA A 227 -31.96 7.37 14.67
N GLY A 228 -31.50 8.01 13.59
CA GLY A 228 -30.60 9.17 13.64
C GLY A 228 -29.54 9.16 12.55
N PRO A 229 -28.96 10.33 12.25
CA PRO A 229 -27.90 10.43 11.25
C PRO A 229 -26.61 9.74 11.74
N VAL A 230 -25.88 9.17 10.79
CA VAL A 230 -24.50 8.72 10.91
C VAL A 230 -23.61 9.86 10.37
N PRO A 231 -22.80 10.52 11.21
CA PRO A 231 -21.97 11.65 10.81
C PRO A 231 -20.70 11.17 10.10
N LEU A 232 -20.88 10.54 8.93
CA LEU A 232 -19.79 10.04 8.12
C LEU A 232 -19.14 11.19 7.36
N GLU A 233 -17.82 11.28 7.47
CA GLU A 233 -17.02 12.32 6.81
C GLU A 233 -16.04 11.68 5.82
N PRO A 234 -15.66 12.38 4.74
CA PRO A 234 -14.61 11.90 3.86
C PRO A 234 -13.28 11.76 4.61
N VAL A 235 -12.63 10.63 4.43
CA VAL A 235 -11.23 10.37 4.78
C VAL A 235 -10.53 10.03 3.47
N MET A 236 -9.40 10.67 3.14
CA MET A 236 -8.66 10.40 1.89
C MET A 236 -9.53 10.42 0.60
N ASP A 237 -10.36 11.46 0.44
CA ASP A 237 -11.30 11.62 -0.70
C ASP A 237 -12.37 10.53 -0.86
N ALA A 238 -12.63 9.71 0.17
CA ALA A 238 -13.75 8.76 0.16
C ALA A 238 -14.43 8.63 1.53
N TYR A 239 -15.68 8.19 1.55
CA TYR A 239 -16.44 8.04 2.81
C TYR A 239 -16.07 6.77 3.61
N ALA A 240 -15.34 5.84 2.99
CA ALA A 240 -14.72 4.71 3.67
C ALA A 240 -13.58 4.14 2.81
N HIS A 241 -12.65 3.43 3.43
CA HIS A 241 -11.68 2.56 2.76
C HIS A 241 -11.80 1.15 3.32
N LEU A 242 -11.54 0.13 2.50
CA LEU A 242 -11.38 -1.24 2.99
C LEU A 242 -9.97 -1.75 2.72
N VAL A 243 -9.36 -2.40 3.71
CA VAL A 243 -8.08 -3.09 3.57
C VAL A 243 -8.23 -4.55 3.95
N ALA A 244 -7.91 -5.45 3.03
CA ALA A 244 -7.95 -6.89 3.26
C ALA A 244 -6.57 -7.45 3.57
N PHE A 245 -6.46 -8.37 4.53
CA PHE A 245 -5.28 -9.20 4.80
C PHE A 245 -5.67 -10.67 4.82
N ASP A 246 -4.79 -11.55 4.34
CA ASP A 246 -4.88 -12.98 4.59
C ASP A 246 -4.30 -13.34 5.97
N GLU A 247 -4.67 -14.50 6.52
CA GLU A 247 -4.16 -14.97 7.82
C GLU A 247 -2.63 -15.06 7.90
N ALA A 248 -1.98 -15.37 6.79
CA ALA A 248 -0.52 -15.46 6.71
C ALA A 248 0.16 -14.07 6.62
N ARG A 249 -0.62 -12.99 6.49
CA ARG A 249 -0.13 -11.64 6.18
C ARG A 249 0.80 -11.67 4.97
N SER A 250 0.49 -12.43 3.92
CA SER A 250 1.31 -12.48 2.71
C SER A 250 1.21 -11.19 1.90
N GLY A 251 0.14 -10.42 2.08
CA GLY A 251 -0.02 -9.11 1.47
C GLY A 251 -1.35 -8.49 1.80
N PHE A 252 -1.87 -7.67 0.90
CA PHE A 252 -3.09 -6.91 1.16
C PHE A 252 -3.88 -6.60 -0.12
N ALA A 253 -5.14 -6.18 0.06
CA ALA A 253 -5.89 -5.41 -0.95
C ALA A 253 -6.25 -4.06 -0.34
N HIS A 254 -6.11 -2.97 -1.09
CA HIS A 254 -6.52 -1.62 -0.67
C HIS A 254 -7.64 -1.15 -1.60
N LEU A 255 -8.82 -0.95 -1.03
CA LEU A 255 -10.07 -0.84 -1.77
C LEU A 255 -10.77 0.48 -1.47
N HIS A 256 -11.30 1.05 -2.55
CA HIS A 256 -12.07 2.27 -2.55
C HIS A 256 -13.52 1.95 -2.91
N PRO A 257 -14.49 2.75 -2.41
CA PRO A 257 -15.88 2.55 -2.76
C PRO A 257 -16.08 2.91 -4.24
N GLN A 258 -17.04 2.25 -4.88
CA GLN A 258 -17.47 2.60 -6.24
C GLN A 258 -18.14 3.99 -6.25
N GLU A 259 -18.74 4.38 -5.13
CA GLU A 259 -19.22 5.74 -4.86
C GLU A 259 -18.04 6.65 -4.47
N ASN A 260 -17.24 7.04 -5.47
CA ASN A 260 -15.97 7.75 -5.28
C ASN A 260 -16.04 9.28 -5.46
N ASP A 261 -17.24 9.87 -5.44
CA ASP A 261 -17.40 11.32 -5.47
C ASP A 261 -17.55 11.87 -4.04
N PRO A 262 -16.50 12.47 -3.44
CA PRO A 262 -16.56 12.99 -2.08
C PRO A 262 -17.51 14.19 -1.94
N LEU A 263 -17.93 14.82 -3.04
CA LEU A 263 -18.90 15.91 -3.03
C LEU A 263 -20.35 15.40 -2.96
N ARG A 264 -20.55 14.09 -3.11
CA ARG A 264 -21.86 13.45 -3.03
C ARG A 264 -21.93 12.56 -1.78
N PRO A 265 -22.40 13.10 -0.64
CA PRO A 265 -22.52 12.32 0.58
C PRO A 265 -23.46 11.12 0.40
N PRO A 266 -23.18 10.00 1.07
CA PRO A 266 -24.11 8.87 1.14
C PRO A 266 -25.37 9.25 1.93
N ASP A 267 -26.38 8.37 1.92
CA ASP A 267 -27.57 8.52 2.75
C ASP A 267 -27.17 8.76 4.23
N PRO A 268 -27.59 9.87 4.85
CA PRO A 268 -27.15 10.22 6.20
C PRO A 268 -27.72 9.31 7.29
N VAL A 269 -28.80 8.58 7.04
CA VAL A 269 -29.42 7.67 8.02
C VAL A 269 -28.95 6.23 7.82
N ASN A 270 -28.73 5.84 6.56
CA ASN A 270 -28.29 4.49 6.21
C ASN A 270 -27.18 4.52 5.14
N PRO A 271 -25.98 5.02 5.48
CA PRO A 271 -24.90 5.12 4.53
C PRO A 271 -24.51 3.71 4.04
N ARG A 272 -24.46 3.57 2.72
CA ARG A 272 -24.07 2.34 2.03
C ARG A 272 -23.03 2.66 0.98
N LEU A 273 -21.97 1.86 0.97
CA LEU A 273 -20.87 1.98 0.03
C LEU A 273 -20.57 0.59 -0.55
N THR A 274 -20.33 0.52 -1.84
CA THR A 274 -20.06 -0.73 -2.54
C THR A 274 -18.60 -0.84 -2.94
N PHE A 275 -18.04 -2.04 -2.77
CA PHE A 275 -16.64 -2.34 -3.08
C PHE A 275 -16.60 -3.59 -3.95
N ALA A 276 -15.57 -3.68 -4.79
CA ALA A 276 -15.23 -4.89 -5.51
C ALA A 276 -13.90 -5.43 -4.98
N LEU A 277 -13.76 -6.75 -4.91
CA LEU A 277 -12.53 -7.41 -4.51
C LEU A 277 -12.41 -8.77 -5.18
N THR A 278 -11.30 -9.01 -5.88
CA THR A 278 -10.93 -10.34 -6.38
C THR A 278 -9.86 -10.95 -5.49
N ILE A 279 -10.13 -12.12 -4.91
CA ILE A 279 -9.17 -12.84 -4.04
C ILE A 279 -8.68 -14.07 -4.81
N PRO A 280 -7.37 -14.21 -5.10
CA PRO A 280 -6.88 -15.26 -5.98
C PRO A 280 -6.81 -16.64 -5.32
N GLN A 281 -6.71 -16.70 -4.00
CA GLN A 281 -6.48 -17.96 -3.25
C GLN A 281 -7.57 -18.18 -2.18
N PRO A 282 -8.04 -19.43 -1.99
CA PRO A 282 -8.93 -19.75 -0.89
C PRO A 282 -8.21 -19.58 0.45
N GLY A 283 -8.97 -19.33 1.51
CA GLY A 283 -8.41 -19.10 2.83
C GLY A 283 -9.30 -18.24 3.72
N ARG A 284 -8.75 -17.82 4.86
CA ARG A 284 -9.37 -16.87 5.77
C ARG A 284 -8.72 -15.52 5.62
N TYR A 285 -9.56 -14.50 5.58
CA TYR A 285 -9.17 -13.12 5.39
C TYR A 285 -9.88 -12.24 6.41
N VAL A 286 -9.21 -11.19 6.86
CA VAL A 286 -9.84 -10.07 7.56
C VAL A 286 -9.92 -8.89 6.61
N ILE A 287 -11.06 -8.21 6.57
CA ILE A 287 -11.23 -6.94 5.88
C ILE A 287 -11.50 -5.88 6.93
N TRP A 288 -10.60 -4.91 7.05
CA TRP A 288 -10.75 -3.75 7.89
C TRP A 288 -11.45 -2.65 7.11
N SER A 289 -12.47 -2.05 7.72
CA SER A 289 -12.98 -0.75 7.27
C SER A 289 -12.25 0.37 7.99
N GLN A 290 -12.00 1.47 7.28
CA GLN A 290 -11.60 2.76 7.83
C GLN A 290 -12.68 3.77 7.45
N THR A 291 -13.22 4.47 8.45
CA THR A 291 -14.24 5.51 8.29
C THR A 291 -13.90 6.69 9.19
N SER A 292 -14.34 7.91 8.85
CA SER A 292 -14.33 9.03 9.81
C SER A 292 -15.76 9.25 10.32
N LEU A 293 -15.94 9.17 11.64
CA LEU A 293 -17.22 9.46 12.30
C LEU A 293 -17.05 10.64 13.25
N ALA A 294 -17.71 11.75 12.96
CA ALA A 294 -17.63 12.99 13.74
C ALA A 294 -16.16 13.39 14.03
N GLY A 295 -15.34 13.47 12.99
CA GLY A 295 -13.91 13.81 13.06
C GLY A 295 -12.98 12.73 13.63
N HIS A 296 -13.47 11.53 13.95
CA HIS A 296 -12.66 10.46 14.51
C HIS A 296 -12.58 9.26 13.57
N GLU A 297 -11.35 8.89 13.18
CA GLU A 297 -11.13 7.68 12.40
C GLU A 297 -11.47 6.42 13.20
N THR A 298 -12.24 5.54 12.57
CA THR A 298 -12.79 4.32 13.15
C THR A 298 -12.46 3.13 12.26
N TYR A 299 -11.77 2.15 12.86
CA TYR A 299 -11.34 0.92 12.23
C TYR A 299 -12.11 -0.30 12.71
N VAL A 300 -12.74 -1.07 11.81
CA VAL A 300 -13.55 -2.25 12.19
C VAL A 300 -13.21 -3.45 11.31
N PRO A 301 -12.87 -4.63 11.89
CA PRO A 301 -12.55 -5.83 11.14
C PRO A 301 -13.78 -6.69 10.83
N PHE A 302 -13.75 -7.36 9.68
CA PHE A 302 -14.74 -8.34 9.24
C PHE A 302 -14.03 -9.59 8.71
N TRP A 303 -14.32 -10.74 9.32
CA TRP A 303 -13.70 -12.01 8.93
C TRP A 303 -14.52 -12.71 7.84
N PHE A 304 -13.82 -13.17 6.80
CA PHE A 304 -14.41 -13.92 5.70
C PHE A 304 -13.65 -15.22 5.45
N LYS A 305 -14.39 -16.24 5.05
CA LYS A 305 -13.84 -17.44 4.44
C LYS A 305 -14.04 -17.36 2.93
N VAL A 306 -12.96 -17.57 2.20
CA VAL A 306 -12.94 -17.67 0.74
C VAL A 306 -12.83 -19.14 0.38
N GLU A 307 -13.82 -19.65 -0.32
CA GLU A 307 -13.86 -21.03 -0.79
C GLU A 307 -13.17 -21.14 -2.16
N PRO A 308 -12.77 -22.36 -2.58
CA PRO A 308 -12.29 -22.60 -3.94
C PRO A 308 -13.31 -22.22 -5.03
#